data_AF-A0A2K8WZ46-F1
#
_entry.id   AF-A0A2K8WZ46-F1
#
_cell.length_a   1.000
_cell.length_b   1.000
_cell.length_c   1.000
_cell.angle_alpha   90.00
_cell.angle_beta   90.00
_cell.angle_gamma   90.00
#
_symmetry.space_group_name_H-M   'P 1'
#
loop_
_entity.id
_entity.type
_entity.pdbx_description
1 polymer ?
#
loop_
_entity_poly.entity_id
_entity_poly.type
_entity_poly.pdbx_seq_one_letter_code
_entity_poly.pdbx_strand_id
1 'polypeptide(L)'
;MITIYNYPEINEQYFGELNTNQEVRKVQRFLQARGYDLGSYGVDGDLGQKTKKALYDYFKVQINRGGHVPSQVTPTNPSVTPISGYKLDRFIAAHGFKTFSNSNQINAFFVQLTGKDFCTWFKDQIGYKGFWGNITFEGRSRHGRSIPRSNFATHQDNFNRVWDNIALIFNGNLGNHSINIFQFFALVSIIINETGGTFTPISERGTLAYTFGTNNGRKSSYNTAGGNVNARALFRDQVFLNAHRGLAYYNQVANTTSSVWAGTQYPSSYPTDPSVAGIIAEADFYKFRGRGLIQSTFRSTYSRLIDFIRTYSGTNSTLLSYKNRWHSLNDSVILSTSRNTDWDALFLNSNLEFPCYAIYNFQHRRNDFLNILPTKSKLIQESTVRSGSGSLFYVGYRVGGSQRYGRLLKKRVIQMIETLA
;
A
#
# COMPACT_ATOMS: atom_id res chain seq x y z
N MET A 1 -49.83 16.57 -28.87
CA MET A 1 -48.72 15.62 -29.10
C MET A 1 -47.46 16.20 -28.48
N ILE A 2 -47.08 15.70 -27.29
CA ILE A 2 -45.86 16.10 -26.60
C ILE A 2 -44.81 15.06 -26.96
N THR A 3 -43.81 15.45 -27.74
CA THR A 3 -42.68 14.58 -28.09
C THR A 3 -41.77 14.49 -26.87
N ILE A 4 -41.96 13.43 -26.07
CA ILE A 4 -41.07 13.08 -24.97
C ILE A 4 -39.79 12.52 -25.60
N TYR A 5 -38.72 13.31 -25.58
CA TYR A 5 -37.38 12.80 -25.85
C TYR A 5 -36.89 12.05 -24.60
N ASN A 6 -37.03 10.72 -24.62
CA ASN A 6 -36.34 9.85 -23.69
C ASN A 6 -34.83 9.88 -23.99
N TYR A 7 -34.06 10.50 -23.11
CA TYR A 7 -32.61 10.42 -23.14
C TYR A 7 -32.18 9.13 -22.43
N PRO A 8 -31.38 8.26 -23.07
CA PRO A 8 -30.83 7.08 -22.41
C PRO A 8 -29.96 7.54 -21.23
N GLU A 9 -30.20 6.90 -20.10
CA GLU A 9 -29.69 7.19 -18.76
C GLU A 9 -28.28 7.79 -18.72
N ILE A 10 -28.20 9.06 -18.31
CA ILE A 10 -26.95 9.65 -17.85
C ILE A 10 -26.59 8.95 -16.54
N ASN A 11 -25.77 7.91 -16.64
CA ASN A 11 -25.28 7.15 -15.50
C ASN A 11 -24.53 8.11 -14.55
N GLU A 12 -24.99 8.23 -13.29
CA GLU A 12 -24.43 9.13 -12.27
C GLU A 12 -22.92 8.92 -12.02
N GLN A 13 -22.39 7.79 -12.49
CA GLN A 13 -20.99 7.39 -12.43
C GLN A 13 -20.01 8.37 -13.11
N TYR A 14 -20.44 9.20 -14.08
CA TYR A 14 -19.56 10.17 -14.75
C TYR A 14 -19.36 11.49 -13.98
N PHE A 15 -20.08 11.71 -12.88
CA PHE A 15 -20.01 12.97 -12.12
C PHE A 15 -19.56 12.79 -10.66
N GLY A 16 -19.11 11.59 -10.27
CA GLY A 16 -18.76 11.21 -8.89
C GLY A 16 -17.57 11.96 -8.25
N GLU A 17 -17.07 13.04 -8.86
CA GLU A 17 -15.93 13.82 -8.37
C GLU A 17 -16.27 15.25 -7.93
N LEU A 18 -17.53 15.70 -8.02
CA LEU A 18 -17.96 16.98 -7.43
C LEU A 18 -18.57 16.72 -6.05
N ASN A 19 -17.71 16.53 -5.05
CA ASN A 19 -18.13 16.07 -3.72
C ASN A 19 -18.45 17.19 -2.73
N THR A 20 -18.36 18.46 -3.15
CA THR A 20 -18.69 19.62 -2.31
C THR A 20 -19.44 20.71 -3.10
N ASN A 21 -20.37 21.41 -2.42
CA ASN A 21 -21.10 22.55 -2.99
C ASN A 21 -20.14 23.63 -3.56
N GLN A 22 -18.97 23.84 -2.95
CA GLN A 22 -17.97 24.79 -3.45
C GLN A 22 -17.33 24.39 -4.79
N GLU A 23 -17.07 23.10 -5.01
CA GLU A 23 -16.52 22.62 -6.28
C GLU A 23 -17.55 22.74 -7.40
N VAL A 24 -18.82 22.44 -7.10
CA VAL A 24 -19.93 22.65 -8.03
C VAL A 24 -20.08 24.14 -8.38
N ARG A 25 -19.99 25.06 -7.41
CA ARG A 25 -20.03 26.51 -7.69
C ARG A 25 -18.88 26.98 -8.58
N LYS A 26 -17.67 26.43 -8.43
CA LYS A 26 -16.53 26.76 -9.30
C LYS A 26 -16.81 26.33 -10.74
N VAL A 27 -17.37 25.14 -10.92
CA VAL A 27 -17.76 24.62 -12.24
C VAL A 27 -18.90 25.42 -12.85
N GLN A 28 -19.93 25.75 -12.08
CA GLN A 28 -21.04 26.59 -12.55
C GLN A 28 -20.54 27.97 -12.98
N ARG A 29 -19.70 28.64 -12.18
CA ARG A 29 -19.10 29.94 -12.60
C ARG A 29 -18.31 29.80 -13.90
N PHE A 30 -17.57 28.71 -14.05
CA PHE A 30 -16.79 28.44 -15.26
C PHE A 30 -17.68 28.29 -16.51
N LEU A 31 -18.81 27.59 -16.38
CA LEU A 31 -19.77 27.37 -17.46
C LEU A 31 -20.57 28.63 -17.79
N GLN A 32 -21.04 29.34 -16.75
CA GLN A 32 -21.77 30.60 -16.90
C GLN A 32 -20.91 31.65 -17.60
N ALA A 33 -19.64 31.77 -17.24
CA ALA A 33 -18.69 32.68 -17.89
C ALA A 33 -18.43 32.35 -19.38
N ARG A 34 -18.81 31.15 -19.83
CA ARG A 34 -18.69 30.69 -21.22
C ARG A 34 -20.03 30.66 -21.95
N GLY A 35 -21.05 31.27 -21.36
CA GLY A 35 -22.38 31.42 -21.96
C GLY A 35 -23.24 30.17 -21.92
N TYR A 36 -22.90 29.16 -21.11
CA TYR A 36 -23.75 27.98 -20.95
C TYR A 36 -24.90 28.26 -19.98
N ASP A 37 -26.11 27.86 -20.37
CA ASP A 37 -27.33 28.01 -19.57
C ASP A 37 -27.31 27.08 -18.34
N LEU A 38 -27.38 27.67 -17.15
CA LEU A 38 -27.48 26.96 -15.87
C LEU A 38 -28.91 26.96 -15.29
N GLY A 39 -29.89 27.53 -16.01
CA GLY A 39 -31.24 27.75 -15.53
C GLY A 39 -31.36 28.94 -14.58
N SER A 40 -32.56 29.13 -14.01
CA SER A 40 -32.92 30.29 -13.18
C SER A 40 -32.11 30.43 -11.88
N TYR A 41 -31.54 29.34 -11.37
CA TYR A 41 -30.80 29.32 -10.10
C TYR A 41 -29.30 29.65 -10.27
N GLY A 42 -28.76 29.60 -11.48
CA GLY A 42 -27.39 30.03 -11.77
C GLY A 42 -26.30 29.23 -11.04
N VAL A 43 -25.53 29.90 -10.17
CA VAL A 43 -24.41 29.32 -9.40
C VAL A 43 -24.85 29.05 -7.96
N ASP A 44 -25.56 27.95 -7.75
CA ASP A 44 -26.15 27.55 -6.47
C ASP A 44 -25.30 26.50 -5.70
N GLY A 45 -24.38 25.84 -6.40
CA GLY A 45 -23.55 24.76 -5.87
C GLY A 45 -24.23 23.40 -5.86
N ASP A 46 -25.36 23.28 -6.54
CA ASP A 46 -26.07 22.01 -6.72
C ASP A 46 -25.85 21.48 -8.14
N LEU A 47 -25.48 20.20 -8.24
CA LEU A 47 -25.23 19.55 -9.51
C LEU A 47 -26.55 19.10 -10.15
N GLY A 48 -27.43 20.07 -10.41
CA GLY A 48 -28.74 19.88 -11.03
C GLY A 48 -28.64 19.52 -12.52
N GLN A 49 -29.79 19.17 -13.11
CA GLN A 49 -29.88 18.72 -14.50
C GLN A 49 -29.31 19.74 -15.51
N LYS A 50 -29.53 21.04 -15.28
CA LYS A 50 -29.01 22.12 -16.15
C LYS A 50 -27.47 22.22 -16.08
N THR A 51 -26.88 22.17 -14.89
CA THR A 51 -25.42 22.12 -14.71
C THR A 51 -24.79 20.89 -15.38
N LYS A 52 -25.42 19.72 -15.24
CA LYS A 52 -24.96 18.47 -15.90
C LYS A 52 -25.03 18.57 -17.43
N LYS A 53 -26.10 19.16 -17.97
CA LYS A 53 -26.24 19.40 -19.42
C LYS A 53 -25.20 20.39 -19.94
N ALA A 54 -24.98 21.50 -19.24
CA ALA A 54 -23.96 22.49 -19.60
C ALA A 54 -22.54 21.88 -19.66
N LEU A 55 -22.20 21.01 -18.69
CA LEU A 55 -20.95 20.25 -18.72
C LEU A 55 -20.82 19.36 -19.94
N TYR A 56 -21.86 18.61 -20.25
CA TYR A 56 -21.88 17.73 -21.41
C TYR A 56 -21.71 18.51 -22.72
N ASP A 57 -22.46 19.60 -22.89
CA ASP A 57 -22.38 20.45 -24.09
C ASP A 57 -20.99 21.09 -24.20
N TYR A 58 -20.38 21.50 -23.08
CA TYR A 58 -19.01 21.98 -23.03
C TYR A 58 -18.01 20.93 -23.52
N PHE A 59 -18.02 19.72 -22.96
CA PHE A 59 -17.09 18.67 -23.37
C PHE A 59 -17.30 18.22 -24.81
N LYS A 60 -18.56 18.17 -25.28
CA LYS A 60 -18.88 17.86 -26.67
C LYS A 60 -18.28 18.88 -27.65
N VAL A 61 -18.31 20.17 -27.31
CA VAL A 61 -17.67 21.22 -28.11
C VAL A 61 -16.14 21.12 -28.08
N GLN A 62 -15.54 20.81 -26.92
CA GLN A 62 -14.08 20.66 -26.80
C GLN A 62 -13.55 19.44 -27.56
N ILE A 63 -14.33 18.35 -27.63
CA ILE A 63 -13.94 17.12 -28.35
C ILE A 63 -14.10 17.28 -29.87
N ASN A 64 -15.11 18.04 -30.33
CA ASN A 64 -15.40 18.18 -31.76
C ASN A 64 -14.58 19.27 -32.49
N ARG A 65 -13.83 20.13 -31.78
CA ARG A 65 -12.99 21.19 -32.39
C ARG A 65 -11.52 20.76 -32.54
N GLY A 66 -11.28 19.64 -33.21
CA GLY A 66 -9.94 19.05 -33.40
C GLY A 66 -8.80 20.06 -33.57
N GLY A 67 -7.82 20.00 -32.65
CA GLY A 67 -6.43 20.46 -32.78
C GLY A 67 -6.14 21.87 -33.31
N HIS A 68 -5.84 22.81 -32.41
CA HIS A 68 -4.70 23.75 -32.52
C HIS A 68 -4.46 24.44 -31.16
N VAL A 69 -3.22 24.39 -30.66
CA VAL A 69 -2.77 25.06 -29.44
C VAL A 69 -1.90 26.25 -29.84
N PRO A 70 -2.27 27.51 -29.58
CA PRO A 70 -1.33 28.63 -29.63
C PRO A 70 -0.44 28.63 -28.38
N SER A 71 0.83 28.92 -28.59
CA SER A 71 1.90 28.82 -27.58
C SER A 71 1.96 29.99 -26.57
N GLN A 72 2.59 29.68 -25.43
CA GLN A 72 3.15 30.53 -24.34
C GLN A 72 2.13 31.10 -23.32
N VAL A 73 2.32 31.05 -21.99
CA VAL A 73 3.55 31.04 -21.16
C VAL A 73 3.38 30.11 -19.93
N THR A 74 4.47 29.45 -19.55
CA THR A 74 4.65 28.44 -18.49
C THR A 74 4.43 28.96 -17.05
N PRO A 75 3.97 28.10 -16.12
CA PRO A 75 4.89 27.62 -15.08
C PRO A 75 5.09 26.10 -15.15
N THR A 76 6.34 25.67 -15.07
CA THR A 76 6.81 24.29 -15.28
C THR A 76 6.19 23.29 -14.31
N ASN A 77 5.14 22.59 -14.75
CA ASN A 77 4.79 21.27 -14.24
C ASN A 77 5.34 20.20 -15.19
N PRO A 78 5.97 19.12 -14.70
CA PRO A 78 6.46 18.06 -15.56
C PRO A 78 5.30 17.43 -16.35
N SER A 79 5.50 17.34 -17.66
CA SER A 79 4.57 16.78 -18.65
C SER A 79 4.05 15.40 -18.22
N VAL A 80 2.77 15.32 -17.87
CA VAL A 80 2.04 14.06 -17.76
C VAL A 80 1.58 13.72 -19.18
N THR A 81 2.36 12.91 -19.88
CA THR A 81 1.96 12.33 -21.17
C THR A 81 0.65 11.56 -20.98
N PRO A 82 -0.39 11.76 -21.81
CA PRO A 82 -1.59 10.94 -21.79
C PRO A 82 -1.20 9.46 -21.99
N ILE A 83 -1.68 8.59 -21.11
CA ILE A 83 -1.52 7.13 -21.22
C ILE A 83 -2.06 6.71 -22.59
N SER A 84 -1.19 6.33 -23.53
CA SER A 84 -1.65 5.89 -24.84
C SER A 84 -2.07 4.43 -24.72
N GLY A 85 -3.38 4.18 -24.82
CA GLY A 85 -3.95 2.83 -24.68
C GLY A 85 -3.29 1.79 -25.59
N TYR A 86 -2.69 2.22 -26.70
CA TYR A 86 -1.96 1.41 -27.66
C TYR A 86 -0.71 0.73 -27.09
N LYS A 87 0.10 1.41 -26.26
CA LYS A 87 1.31 0.81 -25.68
C LYS A 87 0.99 -0.32 -24.71
N LEU A 88 0.00 -0.08 -23.83
CA LEU A 88 -0.48 -1.09 -22.89
C LEU A 88 -1.01 -2.33 -23.62
N ASP A 89 -1.81 -2.13 -24.67
CA ASP A 89 -2.38 -3.23 -25.45
C ASP A 89 -1.29 -4.09 -26.11
N ARG A 90 -0.29 -3.45 -26.73
CA ARG A 90 0.86 -4.17 -27.32
C ARG A 90 1.64 -4.95 -26.27
N PHE A 91 1.89 -4.35 -25.10
CA PHE A 91 2.63 -5.02 -24.03
C PHE A 91 1.86 -6.23 -23.49
N ILE A 92 0.54 -6.10 -23.29
CA ILE A 92 -0.31 -7.23 -22.88
C ILE A 92 -0.25 -8.35 -23.92
N ALA A 93 -0.37 -8.03 -25.21
CA ALA A 93 -0.31 -9.01 -26.27
C ALA A 93 1.05 -9.74 -26.33
N ALA A 94 2.16 -9.00 -26.17
CA ALA A 94 3.51 -9.56 -26.27
C ALA A 94 3.96 -10.32 -25.01
N HIS A 95 3.53 -9.88 -23.83
CA HIS A 95 4.13 -10.29 -22.56
C HIS A 95 3.13 -10.69 -21.46
N GLY A 96 1.82 -10.56 -21.68
CA GLY A 96 0.80 -10.81 -20.66
C GLY A 96 0.79 -12.25 -20.12
N PHE A 97 1.24 -13.22 -20.93
CA PHE A 97 1.37 -14.62 -20.55
C PHE A 97 2.79 -15.02 -20.11
N LYS A 98 3.74 -14.08 -20.06
CA LYS A 98 5.09 -14.37 -19.52
C LYS A 98 5.00 -14.58 -18.02
N THR A 99 5.60 -15.67 -17.56
CA THR A 99 5.61 -16.06 -16.16
C THR A 99 7.03 -16.16 -15.61
N PHE A 100 7.16 -15.96 -14.30
CA PHE A 100 8.41 -15.95 -13.58
C PHE A 100 8.30 -16.77 -12.30
N SER A 101 9.29 -17.62 -12.04
CA SER A 101 9.41 -18.46 -10.85
C SER A 101 10.51 -18.02 -9.90
N ASN A 102 11.43 -17.16 -10.37
CA ASN A 102 12.56 -16.66 -9.59
C ASN A 102 13.09 -15.33 -10.15
N SER A 103 14.07 -14.75 -9.44
CA SER A 103 14.72 -13.50 -9.83
C SER A 103 15.49 -13.58 -11.14
N ASN A 104 16.14 -14.71 -11.43
CA ASN A 104 16.91 -14.91 -12.66
C ASN A 104 16.03 -14.77 -13.91
N GLN A 105 14.83 -15.36 -13.90
CA GLN A 105 13.89 -15.24 -15.01
C GLN A 105 13.39 -13.80 -15.19
N ILE A 106 13.17 -13.07 -14.08
CA ILE A 106 12.81 -11.65 -14.14
C ILE A 106 13.95 -10.84 -14.74
N ASN A 107 15.17 -10.99 -14.23
CA ASN A 107 16.34 -10.25 -14.71
C ASN A 107 16.62 -10.56 -16.19
N ALA A 108 16.52 -11.82 -16.61
CA ALA A 108 16.69 -12.23 -18.01
C ALA A 108 15.67 -11.55 -18.94
N PHE A 109 14.41 -11.44 -18.52
CA PHE A 109 13.38 -10.73 -19.28
C PHE A 109 13.72 -9.24 -19.45
N PHE A 110 14.18 -8.57 -18.39
CA PHE A 110 14.60 -7.16 -18.48
C PHE A 110 15.84 -6.98 -19.35
N VAL A 111 16.82 -7.89 -19.24
CA VAL A 111 18.04 -7.86 -20.07
C VAL A 111 17.67 -8.04 -21.54
N GLN A 112 16.77 -8.98 -21.86
CA GLN A 112 16.32 -9.21 -23.23
C GLN A 112 15.66 -7.96 -23.85
N LEU A 113 14.85 -7.24 -23.08
CA LEU A 113 14.12 -6.07 -23.59
C LEU A 113 14.94 -4.78 -23.58
N THR A 114 15.88 -4.64 -22.66
CA THR A 114 16.49 -3.33 -22.35
C THR A 114 18.01 -3.34 -22.27
N GLY A 115 18.65 -4.52 -22.35
CA GLY A 115 20.08 -4.70 -22.12
C GLY A 115 20.51 -4.57 -20.66
N LYS A 116 19.57 -4.46 -19.70
CA LYS A 116 19.83 -4.23 -18.27
C LYS A 116 18.97 -5.15 -17.41
N ASP A 117 19.48 -5.57 -16.25
CA ASP A 117 18.64 -6.22 -15.22
C ASP A 117 17.55 -5.27 -14.70
N PHE A 118 16.55 -5.81 -13.99
CA PHE A 118 15.40 -5.01 -13.52
C PHE A 118 15.85 -3.83 -12.66
N CYS A 119 16.75 -4.05 -11.71
CA CYS A 119 17.14 -3.01 -10.76
C CYS A 119 17.89 -1.87 -11.47
N THR A 120 18.78 -2.21 -12.40
CA THR A 120 19.55 -1.26 -13.19
C THR A 120 18.63 -0.46 -14.11
N TRP A 121 17.73 -1.15 -14.81
CA TRP A 121 16.72 -0.50 -15.65
C TRP A 121 15.81 0.43 -14.85
N PHE A 122 15.25 -0.05 -13.73
CA PHE A 122 14.34 0.74 -12.90
C PHE A 122 15.04 1.99 -12.38
N LYS A 123 16.22 1.86 -11.78
CA LYS A 123 17.02 2.99 -11.29
C LYS A 123 17.26 4.05 -12.36
N ASP A 124 17.59 3.64 -13.58
CA ASP A 124 18.01 4.54 -14.65
C ASP A 124 16.82 5.15 -15.39
N GLN A 125 15.76 4.37 -15.62
CA GLN A 125 14.66 4.74 -16.52
C GLN A 125 13.39 5.18 -15.80
N ILE A 126 13.15 4.67 -14.58
CA ILE A 126 11.89 4.88 -13.86
C ILE A 126 12.09 5.71 -12.58
N GLY A 127 13.12 5.37 -11.81
CA GLY A 127 13.41 5.94 -10.50
C GLY A 127 13.47 7.47 -10.52
N TYR A 128 12.80 8.09 -9.57
CA TYR A 128 12.67 9.56 -9.46
C TYR A 128 12.02 10.28 -10.64
N LYS A 129 11.39 9.58 -11.60
CA LYS A 129 10.73 10.17 -12.78
C LYS A 129 9.22 9.93 -12.78
N GLY A 130 8.46 10.85 -13.35
CA GLY A 130 6.99 10.71 -13.48
C GLY A 130 6.31 10.43 -12.14
N PHE A 131 5.48 9.39 -12.08
CA PHE A 131 4.77 8.95 -10.87
C PHE A 131 5.68 8.34 -9.79
N TRP A 132 6.96 8.14 -10.11
CA TRP A 132 8.04 7.76 -9.19
C TRP A 132 8.88 8.94 -8.71
N GLY A 133 8.66 10.15 -9.24
CA GLY A 133 9.34 11.38 -8.85
C GLY A 133 8.79 12.06 -7.62
N ASN A 134 9.35 13.23 -7.29
CA ASN A 134 8.77 14.15 -6.33
C ASN A 134 7.52 14.78 -6.96
N ILE A 135 6.33 14.44 -6.45
CA ILE A 135 5.07 14.86 -7.04
C ILE A 135 4.06 15.27 -5.97
N THR A 136 3.13 16.14 -6.35
CA THR A 136 1.86 16.30 -5.63
C THR A 136 0.81 15.47 -6.37
N PHE A 137 0.28 14.45 -5.71
CA PHE A 137 -0.73 13.55 -6.29
C PHE A 137 -2.01 13.62 -5.47
N GLU A 138 -3.10 14.09 -6.10
CA GLU A 138 -4.42 14.27 -5.46
C GLU A 138 -4.31 14.97 -4.09
N GLY A 139 -3.66 16.14 -4.10
CA GLY A 139 -3.55 17.00 -2.92
C GLY A 139 -2.54 16.55 -1.85
N ARG A 140 -1.71 15.52 -2.09
CA ARG A 140 -0.63 15.14 -1.17
C ARG A 140 0.73 15.08 -1.85
N SER A 141 1.70 15.80 -1.30
CA SER A 141 3.09 15.72 -1.68
C SER A 141 3.66 14.34 -1.36
N ARG A 142 4.44 13.80 -2.27
CA ARG A 142 5.13 12.52 -2.16
C ARG A 142 6.57 12.70 -2.58
N HIS A 143 7.47 12.18 -1.74
CA HIS A 143 8.87 12.06 -2.08
C HIS A 143 9.05 10.99 -3.15
N GLY A 144 9.97 11.23 -4.06
CA GLY A 144 10.36 10.29 -5.09
C GLY A 144 10.92 9.00 -4.51
N ARG A 145 10.86 7.95 -5.33
CA ARG A 145 11.32 6.61 -5.00
C ARG A 145 12.15 6.08 -6.17
N SER A 146 13.24 5.42 -5.83
CA SER A 146 14.14 4.72 -6.74
C SER A 146 14.82 3.60 -5.96
N ILE A 147 15.57 2.75 -6.66
CA ILE A 147 16.57 1.89 -6.03
C ILE A 147 17.79 2.77 -5.72
N PRO A 148 18.27 2.82 -4.46
CA PRO A 148 19.36 3.71 -4.08
C PRO A 148 20.66 3.44 -4.85
N ARG A 149 21.40 4.50 -5.16
CA ARG A 149 22.72 4.39 -5.84
C ARG A 149 23.81 3.89 -4.90
N SER A 150 23.75 4.29 -3.63
CA SER A 150 24.62 3.77 -2.58
C SER A 150 24.34 2.29 -2.35
N ASN A 151 25.37 1.46 -2.19
CA ASN A 151 25.23 0.02 -1.96
C ASN A 151 24.33 -0.69 -2.98
N PHE A 152 24.34 -0.22 -4.24
CA PHE A 152 23.43 -0.70 -5.28
C PHE A 152 23.50 -2.23 -5.48
N ALA A 153 24.70 -2.82 -5.48
CA ALA A 153 24.88 -4.28 -5.58
C ALA A 153 24.18 -5.04 -4.44
N THR A 154 24.22 -4.51 -3.21
CA THR A 154 23.48 -5.08 -2.07
C THR A 154 21.97 -5.00 -2.27
N HIS A 155 21.48 -3.90 -2.85
CA HIS A 155 20.06 -3.77 -3.17
C HIS A 155 19.61 -4.72 -4.29
N GLN A 156 20.49 -5.01 -5.26
CA GLN A 156 20.26 -6.03 -6.28
C GLN A 156 20.23 -7.44 -5.68
N ASP A 157 21.16 -7.76 -4.78
CA ASP A 157 21.14 -9.05 -4.07
C ASP A 157 19.87 -9.22 -3.24
N ASN A 158 19.47 -8.19 -2.49
CA ASN A 158 18.22 -8.22 -1.73
C ASN A 158 17.00 -8.38 -2.64
N PHE A 159 16.98 -7.73 -3.80
CA PHE A 159 15.94 -7.95 -4.82
C PHE A 159 15.90 -9.42 -5.23
N ASN A 160 17.03 -10.03 -5.56
CA ASN A 160 17.09 -11.43 -5.97
C ASN A 160 16.54 -12.34 -4.87
N ARG A 161 17.00 -12.15 -3.63
CA ARG A 161 16.54 -12.93 -2.47
C ARG A 161 15.04 -12.81 -2.22
N VAL A 162 14.44 -11.64 -2.44
CA VAL A 162 12.97 -11.47 -2.38
C VAL A 162 12.28 -12.29 -3.48
N TRP A 163 12.75 -12.19 -4.72
CA TRP A 163 12.07 -12.80 -5.87
C TRP A 163 12.39 -14.27 -6.08
N ASP A 164 13.41 -14.82 -5.43
CA ASP A 164 13.62 -16.26 -5.32
C ASP A 164 12.63 -16.90 -4.33
N ASN A 165 11.92 -16.10 -3.55
CA ASN A 165 10.84 -16.53 -2.66
C ASN A 165 9.43 -16.39 -3.29
N ILE A 166 9.30 -16.39 -4.62
CA ILE A 166 7.99 -16.25 -5.30
C ILE A 166 6.95 -17.26 -4.80
N ALA A 167 7.33 -18.53 -4.64
CA ALA A 167 6.40 -19.55 -4.13
C ALA A 167 5.92 -19.24 -2.71
N LEU A 168 6.81 -18.76 -1.85
CA LEU A 168 6.43 -18.41 -0.49
C LEU A 168 5.50 -17.19 -0.45
N ILE A 169 5.73 -16.20 -1.31
CA ILE A 169 4.94 -14.96 -1.41
C ILE A 169 3.51 -15.21 -1.96
N PHE A 170 3.36 -16.11 -2.93
CA PHE A 170 2.09 -16.30 -3.64
C PHE A 170 1.36 -17.60 -3.28
N ASN A 171 2.06 -18.61 -2.79
CA ASN A 171 1.49 -19.92 -2.44
C ASN A 171 1.64 -20.30 -0.95
N GLY A 172 2.40 -19.52 -0.18
CA GLY A 172 2.56 -19.73 1.27
C GLY A 172 3.39 -20.95 1.65
N ASN A 173 4.04 -21.60 0.68
CA ASN A 173 4.93 -22.74 0.90
C ASN A 173 6.21 -22.60 0.07
N LEU A 174 7.24 -23.33 0.49
CA LEU A 174 8.45 -23.51 -0.29
C LEU A 174 8.13 -24.52 -1.41
N GLY A 175 8.40 -24.16 -2.65
CA GLY A 175 8.08 -25.00 -3.80
C GLY A 175 8.14 -24.26 -5.13
N ASN A 176 7.53 -24.85 -6.15
CA ASN A 176 7.45 -24.24 -7.47
C ASN A 176 6.14 -23.46 -7.60
N HIS A 177 6.26 -22.18 -7.90
CA HIS A 177 5.14 -21.32 -8.28
C HIS A 177 5.62 -20.36 -9.36
N SER A 178 4.71 -19.82 -10.16
CA SER A 178 5.05 -18.79 -11.12
C SER A 178 4.01 -17.69 -11.17
N ILE A 179 4.47 -16.47 -11.39
CA ILE A 179 3.64 -15.27 -11.43
C ILE A 179 3.77 -14.59 -12.78
N ASN A 180 2.71 -13.91 -13.22
CA ASN A 180 2.77 -13.08 -14.42
C ASN A 180 3.45 -11.73 -14.15
N ILE A 181 3.83 -11.03 -15.24
CA ILE A 181 4.52 -9.75 -15.17
C ILE A 181 3.76 -8.66 -14.40
N PHE A 182 2.43 -8.66 -14.42
CA PHE A 182 1.62 -7.65 -13.73
C PHE A 182 1.57 -7.87 -12.22
N GLN A 183 1.58 -9.13 -11.78
CA GLN A 183 1.74 -9.50 -10.38
C GLN A 183 3.11 -9.05 -9.84
N PHE A 184 4.17 -9.30 -10.62
CA PHE A 184 5.51 -8.79 -10.33
C PHE A 184 5.51 -7.25 -10.22
N PHE A 185 5.00 -6.54 -11.23
CA PHE A 185 5.01 -5.08 -11.22
C PHE A 185 4.22 -4.47 -10.07
N ALA A 186 3.06 -5.03 -9.74
CA ALA A 186 2.24 -4.52 -8.65
C ALA A 186 2.97 -4.67 -7.30
N LEU A 187 3.52 -5.87 -7.04
CA LEU A 187 4.19 -6.13 -5.76
C LEU A 187 5.55 -5.44 -5.66
N VAL A 188 6.38 -5.45 -6.72
CA VAL A 188 7.67 -4.73 -6.70
C VAL A 188 7.45 -3.23 -6.45
N SER A 189 6.36 -2.68 -6.98
CA SER A 189 6.02 -1.27 -6.77
C SER A 189 5.71 -0.95 -5.31
N ILE A 190 5.02 -1.86 -4.62
CA ILE A 190 4.76 -1.76 -3.18
C ILE A 190 6.08 -1.84 -2.41
N ILE A 191 6.90 -2.87 -2.68
CA ILE A 191 8.15 -3.09 -1.94
C ILE A 191 9.09 -1.89 -2.11
N ILE A 192 9.22 -1.31 -3.30
CA ILE A 192 10.02 -0.10 -3.52
C ILE A 192 9.44 1.09 -2.74
N ASN A 193 8.11 1.23 -2.68
CA ASN A 193 7.46 2.30 -1.94
C ASN A 193 7.74 2.22 -0.43
N GLU A 194 7.63 1.01 0.14
CA GLU A 194 7.75 0.76 1.58
C GLU A 194 9.22 0.72 2.04
N THR A 195 10.10 0.06 1.29
CA THR A 195 11.51 -0.13 1.67
C THR A 195 12.45 0.96 1.15
N GLY A 196 11.92 1.93 0.41
CA GLY A 196 12.73 2.93 -0.30
C GLY A 196 13.61 2.33 -1.40
N GLY A 197 13.22 1.17 -1.95
CA GLY A 197 13.96 0.46 -3.00
C GLY A 197 15.18 -0.32 -2.50
N THR A 198 15.33 -0.51 -1.19
CA THR A 198 16.44 -1.29 -0.61
C THR A 198 16.20 -2.80 -0.63
N PHE A 199 14.92 -3.20 -0.78
CA PHE A 199 14.43 -4.58 -0.67
C PHE A 199 14.77 -5.27 0.66
N THR A 200 15.12 -4.48 1.68
CA THR A 200 15.34 -4.96 3.04
C THR A 200 14.05 -4.82 3.85
N PRO A 201 13.63 -5.84 4.60
CA PRO A 201 12.56 -5.71 5.59
C PRO A 201 12.87 -4.56 6.54
N ILE A 202 11.89 -3.70 6.78
CA ILE A 202 12.03 -2.56 7.71
C ILE A 202 11.06 -2.71 8.87
N SER A 203 11.49 -2.28 10.06
CA SER A 203 10.59 -2.04 11.19
C SER A 203 10.26 -0.56 11.27
N GLU A 204 8.98 -0.23 11.41
CA GLU A 204 8.49 1.13 11.58
C GLU A 204 9.26 1.79 12.73
N ARG A 205 9.83 2.96 12.46
CA ARG A 205 10.57 3.76 13.45
C ARG A 205 9.65 4.88 13.91
N GLY A 206 9.43 4.97 15.22
CA GLY A 206 8.60 6.01 15.82
C GLY A 206 8.65 5.94 17.34
N THR A 207 8.32 7.04 18.00
CA THR A 207 8.22 7.07 19.47
C THR A 207 6.98 6.29 19.93
N LEU A 208 6.98 5.85 21.19
CA LEU A 208 5.81 5.21 21.79
C LEU A 208 4.58 6.12 21.70
N ALA A 209 4.74 7.42 21.97
CA ALA A 209 3.69 8.41 21.83
C ALA A 209 3.11 8.49 20.39
N TYR A 210 3.96 8.40 19.37
CA TYR A 210 3.55 8.39 17.96
C TYR A 210 2.73 7.15 17.59
N THR A 211 3.13 5.97 18.07
CA THR A 211 2.39 4.72 17.83
C THR A 211 1.09 4.64 18.62
N PHE A 212 1.09 5.16 19.85
CA PHE A 212 -0.06 5.20 20.75
C PHE A 212 -1.13 6.20 20.29
N GLY A 213 -0.73 7.35 19.74
CA GLY A 213 -1.64 8.43 19.37
C GLY A 213 -2.20 8.40 17.95
N THR A 214 -3.05 9.39 17.65
CA THR A 214 -3.70 9.57 16.34
C THR A 214 -3.02 10.61 15.45
N ASN A 215 -1.98 11.28 15.94
CA ASN A 215 -1.32 12.41 15.26
C ASN A 215 -2.35 13.45 14.77
N ASN A 216 -3.12 14.01 15.70
CA ASN A 216 -4.20 14.97 15.42
C ASN A 216 -5.24 14.43 14.40
N GLY A 217 -5.62 13.16 14.56
CA GLY A 217 -6.58 12.49 13.68
C GLY A 217 -6.06 12.10 12.30
N ARG A 218 -4.77 12.32 12.00
CA ARG A 218 -4.17 11.98 10.69
C ARG A 218 -3.91 10.48 10.52
N LYS A 219 -3.85 9.72 11.61
CA LYS A 219 -3.74 8.25 11.64
C LYS A 219 -4.64 7.65 12.72
N SER A 220 -4.91 6.36 12.59
CA SER A 220 -5.50 5.57 13.68
C SER A 220 -4.46 5.32 14.79
N SER A 221 -4.91 5.33 16.05
CA SER A 221 -4.10 4.92 17.20
C SER A 221 -3.90 3.41 17.18
N TYR A 222 -2.66 2.94 17.39
CA TYR A 222 -2.42 1.49 17.47
C TYR A 222 -2.86 0.93 18.83
N ASN A 223 -3.11 1.78 19.83
CA ASN A 223 -3.61 1.34 21.13
C ASN A 223 -5.12 1.04 21.09
N THR A 224 -5.89 1.79 20.30
CA THR A 224 -7.35 1.65 20.21
C THR A 224 -7.84 1.06 18.88
N ALA A 225 -6.97 0.87 17.89
CA ALA A 225 -7.34 0.24 16.63
C ALA A 225 -7.78 -1.21 16.84
N GLY A 226 -8.81 -1.61 16.08
CA GLY A 226 -9.29 -2.98 16.06
C GLY A 226 -8.18 -3.96 15.69
N GLY A 227 -8.09 -5.05 16.45
CA GLY A 227 -7.10 -6.11 16.26
C GLY A 227 -5.85 -6.02 17.14
N ASN A 228 -5.74 -5.02 18.02
CA ASN A 228 -4.80 -4.97 19.14
C ASN A 228 -5.54 -5.08 20.48
N VAL A 229 -4.84 -5.50 21.53
CA VAL A 229 -5.28 -5.33 22.92
C VAL A 229 -4.70 -4.02 23.45
N ASN A 230 -5.53 -3.13 24.00
CA ASN A 230 -5.04 -1.85 24.53
C ASN A 230 -4.11 -2.07 25.74
N ALA A 231 -3.21 -1.12 25.98
CA ALA A 231 -2.20 -1.22 27.04
C ALA A 231 -2.81 -1.41 28.43
N ARG A 232 -3.96 -0.78 28.74
CA ARG A 232 -4.63 -0.95 30.05
C ARG A 232 -5.03 -2.40 30.30
N ALA A 233 -5.56 -3.07 29.28
CA ALA A 233 -5.94 -4.48 29.38
C ALA A 233 -4.70 -5.37 29.54
N LEU A 234 -3.62 -5.14 28.77
CA LEU A 234 -2.37 -5.89 28.91
C LEU A 234 -1.70 -5.70 30.27
N PHE A 235 -1.70 -4.49 30.80
CA PHE A 235 -1.13 -4.20 32.12
C PHE A 235 -1.94 -4.78 33.29
N ARG A 236 -3.08 -5.44 33.02
CA ARG A 236 -3.89 -6.18 33.99
C ARG A 236 -3.99 -7.67 33.64
N ASP A 237 -3.34 -8.09 32.55
CA ASP A 237 -3.30 -9.48 32.10
C ASP A 237 -2.13 -10.19 32.81
N GLN A 238 -2.45 -11.22 33.60
CA GLN A 238 -1.43 -11.88 34.42
C GLN A 238 -0.40 -12.65 33.57
N VAL A 239 -0.77 -13.14 32.40
CA VAL A 239 0.16 -13.83 31.48
C VAL A 239 1.18 -12.83 30.93
N PHE A 240 0.72 -11.65 30.52
CA PHE A 240 1.59 -10.55 30.08
C PHE A 240 2.49 -10.06 31.23
N LEU A 241 1.91 -9.77 32.40
CA LEU A 241 2.66 -9.28 33.55
C LEU A 241 3.73 -10.28 34.01
N ASN A 242 3.42 -11.57 34.09
CA ASN A 242 4.39 -12.58 34.50
C ASN A 242 5.56 -12.69 33.53
N ALA A 243 5.31 -12.61 32.22
CA ALA A 243 6.36 -12.71 31.21
C ALA A 243 7.32 -11.51 31.19
N HIS A 244 6.85 -10.34 31.63
CA HIS A 244 7.57 -9.07 31.52
C HIS A 244 7.96 -8.46 32.89
N ARG A 245 7.85 -9.23 33.98
CA ARG A 245 8.09 -8.79 35.37
C ARG A 245 9.45 -8.14 35.61
N GLY A 246 10.48 -8.59 34.89
CA GLY A 246 11.86 -8.08 35.03
C GLY A 246 12.16 -6.80 34.26
N LEU A 247 11.20 -6.21 33.55
CA LEU A 247 11.44 -5.03 32.72
C LEU A 247 11.22 -3.72 33.48
N ALA A 248 11.89 -2.65 33.03
CA ALA A 248 11.66 -1.30 33.53
C ALA A 248 10.17 -0.91 33.43
N TYR A 249 9.74 -0.04 34.34
CA TYR A 249 8.36 0.45 34.47
C TYR A 249 7.31 -0.59 34.87
N TYR A 250 7.69 -1.86 35.13
CA TYR A 250 6.75 -2.90 35.58
C TYR A 250 5.93 -2.47 36.80
N ASN A 251 6.58 -2.07 37.89
CA ASN A 251 5.91 -1.71 39.14
C ASN A 251 4.98 -0.49 39.00
N GLN A 252 5.25 0.38 38.02
CA GLN A 252 4.48 1.61 37.78
C GLN A 252 3.20 1.35 36.98
N VAL A 253 3.20 0.35 36.09
CA VAL A 253 2.05 0.09 35.20
C VAL A 253 1.28 -1.18 35.55
N ALA A 254 1.89 -2.13 36.26
CA ALA A 254 1.23 -3.38 36.63
C ALA A 254 -0.05 -3.13 37.42
N ASN A 255 -1.13 -3.79 37.01
CA ASN A 255 -2.48 -3.64 37.55
C ASN A 255 -3.02 -2.20 37.58
N THR A 256 -2.53 -1.33 36.68
CA THR A 256 -2.94 0.07 36.65
C THR A 256 -4.45 0.24 36.54
N THR A 257 -4.98 1.20 37.30
CA THR A 257 -6.38 1.65 37.20
C THR A 257 -6.54 2.81 36.23
N SER A 258 -5.45 3.43 35.77
CA SER A 258 -5.47 4.63 34.95
C SER A 258 -6.10 4.37 33.57
N SER A 259 -7.11 5.17 33.23
CA SER A 259 -7.84 5.07 31.96
C SER A 259 -7.04 5.55 30.75
N VAL A 260 -5.96 6.33 30.97
CA VAL A 260 -5.11 6.85 29.88
C VAL A 260 -4.57 5.73 28.99
N TRP A 261 -4.24 4.58 29.58
CA TRP A 261 -3.72 3.41 28.87
C TRP A 261 -4.75 2.70 27.99
N ALA A 262 -6.03 3.05 28.08
CA ALA A 262 -7.09 2.59 27.18
C ALA A 262 -7.41 3.63 26.08
N GLY A 263 -6.84 4.84 26.15
CA GLY A 263 -7.14 5.94 25.26
C GLY A 263 -6.13 6.11 24.11
N THR A 264 -6.13 7.31 23.54
CA THR A 264 -5.29 7.72 22.40
C THR A 264 -4.29 8.83 22.74
N GLN A 265 -4.25 9.28 24.00
CA GLN A 265 -3.28 10.26 24.48
C GLN A 265 -2.21 9.54 25.29
N TYR A 266 -0.96 9.60 24.82
CA TYR A 266 0.15 8.98 25.53
C TYR A 266 0.49 9.78 26.80
N PRO A 267 0.62 9.15 27.98
CA PRO A 267 0.91 9.86 29.22
C PRO A 267 2.34 10.43 29.22
N SER A 268 2.48 11.74 29.37
CA SER A 268 3.77 12.46 29.25
C SER A 268 4.79 12.13 30.35
N SER A 269 4.37 11.53 31.46
CA SER A 269 5.25 11.09 32.54
C SER A 269 6.04 9.81 32.24
N TYR A 270 5.79 9.16 31.09
CA TYR A 270 6.45 7.93 30.68
C TYR A 270 7.40 8.17 29.49
N PRO A 271 8.48 7.36 29.36
CA PRO A 271 9.46 7.54 28.31
C PRO A 271 8.85 7.33 26.93
N THR A 272 9.20 8.20 25.98
CA THR A 272 8.73 8.06 24.59
C THR A 272 9.68 7.24 23.71
N ASP A 273 10.93 7.06 24.15
CA ASP A 273 11.91 6.21 23.48
C ASP A 273 11.66 4.73 23.84
N PRO A 274 11.32 3.88 22.85
CA PRO A 274 11.10 2.46 23.07
C PRO A 274 12.33 1.72 23.62
N SER A 275 13.55 2.23 23.44
CA SER A 275 14.78 1.56 23.89
C SER A 275 14.91 1.47 25.42
N VAL A 276 14.26 2.41 26.14
CA VAL A 276 14.32 2.52 27.61
C VAL A 276 12.98 2.27 28.29
N ALA A 277 11.90 2.06 27.54
CA ALA A 277 10.54 2.03 28.06
C ALA A 277 10.09 0.70 28.69
N GLY A 278 10.96 -0.32 28.70
CA GLY A 278 10.72 -1.61 29.34
C GLY A 278 9.39 -2.25 28.91
N ILE A 279 8.56 -2.61 29.89
CA ILE A 279 7.28 -3.30 29.65
C ILE A 279 6.32 -2.51 28.74
N ILE A 280 6.45 -1.18 28.68
CA ILE A 280 5.55 -0.34 27.88
C ILE A 280 5.78 -0.57 26.38
N ALA A 281 7.03 -0.81 25.97
CA ALA A 281 7.36 -1.16 24.58
C ALA A 281 6.85 -2.57 24.19
N GLU A 282 6.53 -3.42 25.16
CA GLU A 282 6.01 -4.77 24.93
C GLU A 282 4.49 -4.82 24.73
N ALA A 283 3.80 -3.70 24.98
CA ALA A 283 2.38 -3.56 24.69
C ALA A 283 2.10 -3.55 23.17
N ASP A 284 0.92 -4.04 22.79
CA ASP A 284 0.56 -4.30 21.39
C ASP A 284 0.69 -3.08 20.48
N PHE A 285 0.43 -1.87 21.00
CA PHE A 285 0.49 -0.64 20.22
C PHE A 285 1.89 -0.38 19.61
N TYR A 286 2.95 -0.89 20.24
CA TYR A 286 4.31 -0.76 19.75
C TYR A 286 4.91 -2.11 19.30
N LYS A 287 4.68 -3.18 20.08
CA LYS A 287 5.18 -4.52 19.76
C LYS A 287 4.71 -5.00 18.38
N PHE A 288 3.48 -4.67 17.98
CA PHE A 288 2.91 -5.06 16.69
C PHE A 288 2.82 -3.90 15.68
N ARG A 289 3.79 -2.98 15.72
CA ARG A 289 3.96 -1.93 14.70
C ARG A 289 4.33 -2.48 13.32
N GLY A 290 4.39 -1.62 12.30
CA GLY A 290 4.69 -2.02 10.92
C GLY A 290 6.03 -2.73 10.78
N ARG A 291 6.05 -3.92 10.17
CA ARG A 291 7.29 -4.64 9.83
C ARG A 291 7.26 -5.26 8.44
N GLY A 292 8.45 -5.56 7.91
CA GLY A 292 8.62 -6.35 6.71
C GLY A 292 8.67 -5.52 5.44
N LEU A 293 8.45 -6.20 4.31
CA LEU A 293 8.51 -5.63 2.97
C LEU A 293 7.25 -4.82 2.59
N ILE A 294 6.14 -5.02 3.33
CA ILE A 294 4.84 -4.41 3.05
C ILE A 294 4.18 -3.76 4.29
N GLN A 295 4.93 -3.56 5.39
CA GLN A 295 4.44 -2.97 6.65
C GLN A 295 3.24 -3.72 7.29
N SER A 296 3.45 -5.00 7.64
CA SER A 296 2.48 -5.79 8.42
C SER A 296 2.30 -5.20 9.83
N THR A 297 1.05 -4.91 10.21
CA THR A 297 0.67 -4.27 11.49
C THR A 297 -0.41 -5.04 12.26
N PHE A 298 -0.49 -4.78 13.57
CA PHE A 298 -1.50 -5.26 14.52
C PHE A 298 -1.39 -6.73 14.95
N ARG A 299 -1.68 -6.99 16.24
CA ARG A 299 -1.68 -8.31 16.89
C ARG A 299 -2.45 -9.34 16.07
N SER A 300 -3.62 -8.97 15.57
CA SER A 300 -4.45 -9.88 14.76
C SER A 300 -3.71 -10.37 13.51
N THR A 301 -2.90 -9.54 12.84
CA THR A 301 -2.06 -9.94 11.70
C THR A 301 -0.95 -10.87 12.17
N TYR A 302 -0.24 -10.48 13.23
CA TYR A 302 0.89 -11.23 13.77
C TYR A 302 0.50 -12.61 14.30
N SER A 303 -0.68 -12.75 14.92
CA SER A 303 -1.26 -14.04 15.34
C SER A 303 -1.25 -15.05 14.19
N ARG A 304 -1.53 -14.59 12.98
CA ARG A 304 -1.71 -15.46 11.81
C ARG A 304 -0.38 -15.85 11.18
N LEU A 305 0.71 -15.23 11.60
CA LEU A 305 2.05 -15.59 11.21
C LEU A 305 2.65 -16.65 12.15
N ILE A 306 2.03 -16.89 13.31
CA ILE A 306 2.47 -17.91 14.27
C ILE A 306 2.35 -19.31 13.66
N ASP A 307 1.31 -19.57 12.87
CA ASP A 307 1.12 -20.86 12.19
C ASP A 307 2.32 -21.23 11.34
N PHE A 308 2.88 -20.28 10.59
CA PHE A 308 4.07 -20.50 9.77
C PHE A 308 5.29 -20.90 10.61
N ILE A 309 5.45 -20.32 11.80
CA ILE A 309 6.55 -20.66 12.71
C ILE A 309 6.35 -22.07 13.27
N ARG A 310 5.13 -22.41 13.71
CA ARG A 310 4.83 -23.73 14.28
C ARG A 310 4.99 -24.86 13.28
N THR A 311 4.58 -24.62 12.03
CA THR A 311 4.65 -25.62 10.95
C THR A 311 5.96 -25.56 10.16
N TYR A 312 6.88 -24.65 10.53
CA TYR A 312 8.12 -24.43 9.80
C TYR A 312 8.93 -25.71 9.64
N SER A 313 9.28 -26.06 8.40
CA SER A 313 10.02 -27.27 8.04
C SER A 313 11.35 -26.98 7.32
N GLY A 314 11.72 -25.71 7.17
CA GLY A 314 12.98 -25.30 6.55
C GLY A 314 14.17 -25.35 7.53
N THR A 315 15.28 -24.73 7.13
CA THR A 315 16.57 -24.82 7.83
C THR A 315 16.99 -23.53 8.54
N ASN A 316 16.20 -22.45 8.45
CA ASN A 316 16.56 -21.18 9.07
C ASN A 316 16.59 -21.30 10.61
N SER A 317 17.77 -21.06 11.20
CA SER A 317 18.00 -21.22 12.64
C SER A 317 17.14 -20.29 13.50
N THR A 318 16.90 -19.05 13.07
CA THR A 318 16.00 -18.11 13.77
C THR A 318 14.59 -18.68 13.85
N LEU A 319 14.04 -19.14 12.73
CA LEU A 319 12.68 -19.72 12.69
C LEU A 319 12.57 -21.01 13.50
N LEU A 320 13.57 -21.90 13.41
CA LEU A 320 13.62 -23.13 14.21
C LEU A 320 13.69 -22.83 15.72
N SER A 321 14.45 -21.81 16.13
CA SER A 321 14.51 -21.37 17.53
C SER A 321 13.14 -20.92 18.04
N TYR A 322 12.42 -20.09 17.28
CA TYR A 322 11.07 -19.67 17.68
C TYR A 322 10.04 -20.80 17.60
N LYS A 323 10.15 -21.71 16.62
CA LYS A 323 9.34 -22.93 16.56
C LYS A 323 9.48 -23.72 17.86
N ASN A 324 10.71 -24.00 18.29
CA ASN A 324 10.97 -24.74 19.53
C ASN A 324 10.41 -24.01 20.76
N ARG A 325 10.57 -22.68 20.82
CA ARG A 325 10.04 -21.87 21.94
C ARG A 325 8.50 -21.82 21.97
N TRP A 326 7.83 -21.90 20.82
CA TRP A 326 6.40 -21.62 20.69
C TRP A 326 5.53 -22.85 20.36
N HIS A 327 6.11 -24.01 20.04
CA HIS A 327 5.38 -25.19 19.54
C HIS A 327 4.23 -25.66 20.44
N SER A 328 4.40 -25.59 21.76
CA SER A 328 3.41 -26.04 22.76
C SER A 328 2.50 -24.92 23.27
N LEU A 329 2.71 -23.68 22.81
CA LEU A 329 1.97 -22.52 23.27
C LEU A 329 0.84 -22.18 22.29
N ASN A 330 -0.31 -21.77 22.82
CA ASN A 330 -1.36 -21.19 22.01
C ASN A 330 -1.00 -19.74 21.58
N ASP A 331 -1.67 -19.26 20.53
CA ASP A 331 -1.39 -17.96 19.92
C ASP A 331 -1.50 -16.81 20.93
N SER A 332 -2.51 -16.84 21.81
CA SER A 332 -2.73 -15.77 22.78
C SER A 332 -1.56 -15.65 23.75
N VAL A 333 -1.06 -16.80 24.25
CA VAL A 333 0.11 -16.84 25.13
C VAL A 333 1.35 -16.35 24.39
N ILE A 334 1.60 -16.77 23.15
CA ILE A 334 2.75 -16.31 22.36
C ILE A 334 2.68 -14.79 22.15
N LEU A 335 1.55 -14.25 21.74
CA LEU A 335 1.38 -12.82 21.50
C LEU A 335 1.54 -11.98 22.77
N SER A 336 1.09 -12.48 23.93
CA SER A 336 1.25 -11.79 25.21
C SER A 336 2.69 -11.89 25.74
N THR A 337 3.33 -13.05 25.65
CA THR A 337 4.64 -13.32 26.27
C THR A 337 5.84 -13.00 25.37
N SER A 338 5.65 -12.95 24.04
CA SER A 338 6.71 -12.54 23.11
C SER A 338 7.16 -11.10 23.35
N ARG A 339 8.41 -10.84 23.00
CA ARG A 339 9.02 -9.52 23.04
C ARG A 339 8.96 -8.81 21.70
N ASN A 340 9.06 -7.49 21.73
CA ASN A 340 9.21 -6.65 20.58
C ASN A 340 10.41 -7.06 19.71
N THR A 341 11.51 -7.42 20.36
CA THR A 341 12.72 -7.93 19.72
C THR A 341 12.53 -9.30 19.07
N ASP A 342 11.61 -10.13 19.58
CA ASP A 342 11.34 -11.44 18.98
C ASP A 342 10.82 -11.26 17.54
N TRP A 343 9.90 -10.31 17.36
CA TRP A 343 9.35 -9.96 16.07
C TRP A 343 10.34 -9.24 15.15
N ASP A 344 11.20 -8.36 15.70
CA ASP A 344 12.29 -7.77 14.91
C ASP A 344 13.25 -8.87 14.40
N ALA A 345 13.61 -9.85 15.24
CA ALA A 345 14.44 -10.98 14.82
C ALA A 345 13.77 -11.84 13.73
N LEU A 346 12.48 -12.16 13.88
CA LEU A 346 11.73 -12.91 12.86
C LEU A 346 11.71 -12.20 11.51
N PHE A 347 11.47 -10.89 11.47
CA PHE A 347 11.40 -10.16 10.20
C PHE A 347 12.78 -9.87 9.57
N LEU A 348 13.83 -9.73 10.38
CA LEU A 348 15.15 -9.30 9.91
C LEU A 348 16.13 -10.47 9.72
N ASN A 349 16.01 -11.54 10.50
CA ASN A 349 17.01 -12.62 10.59
C ASN A 349 16.50 -13.98 10.10
N SER A 350 15.39 -14.02 9.37
CA SER A 350 14.82 -15.25 8.80
C SER A 350 15.25 -15.53 7.36
N ASN A 351 16.32 -14.89 6.86
CA ASN A 351 16.71 -14.94 5.45
C ASN A 351 15.54 -14.66 4.47
N LEU A 352 14.71 -13.66 4.80
CA LEU A 352 13.50 -13.26 4.07
C LEU A 352 12.33 -14.25 4.05
N GLU A 353 12.46 -15.47 4.58
CA GLU A 353 11.34 -16.44 4.58
C GLU A 353 10.10 -15.90 5.32
N PHE A 354 10.28 -15.39 6.54
CA PHE A 354 9.20 -14.81 7.34
C PHE A 354 8.56 -13.54 6.72
N PRO A 355 9.31 -12.49 6.30
CA PRO A 355 8.71 -11.32 5.66
C PRO A 355 8.05 -11.65 4.32
N CYS A 356 8.54 -12.64 3.56
CA CYS A 356 7.89 -13.09 2.32
C CYS A 356 6.58 -13.83 2.62
N TYR A 357 6.57 -14.73 3.61
CA TYR A 357 5.32 -15.37 4.06
C TYR A 357 4.31 -14.36 4.60
N ALA A 358 4.77 -13.28 5.26
CA ALA A 358 3.89 -12.22 5.72
C ALA A 358 3.14 -11.53 4.56
N ILE A 359 3.74 -11.45 3.36
CA ILE A 359 3.06 -10.96 2.15
C ILE A 359 1.96 -11.96 1.73
N TYR A 360 2.26 -13.25 1.71
CA TYR A 360 1.27 -14.30 1.42
C TYR A 360 0.07 -14.21 2.36
N ASN A 361 0.31 -14.16 3.67
CA ASN A 361 -0.76 -14.08 4.66
C ASN A 361 -1.64 -12.83 4.44
N PHE A 362 -1.00 -11.70 4.16
CA PHE A 362 -1.68 -10.44 3.90
C PHE A 362 -2.51 -10.46 2.62
N GLN A 363 -1.97 -11.01 1.53
CA GLN A 363 -2.66 -11.06 0.24
C GLN A 363 -3.83 -12.05 0.26
N HIS A 364 -3.61 -13.24 0.84
CA HIS A 364 -4.59 -14.31 0.88
C HIS A 364 -5.83 -13.93 1.69
N ARG A 365 -5.62 -13.33 2.87
CA ARG A 365 -6.72 -12.83 3.73
C ARG A 365 -7.52 -11.70 3.14
N ARG A 366 -7.03 -11.14 2.05
CA ARG A 366 -7.62 -10.01 1.36
C ARG A 366 -8.14 -10.41 -0.02
N ASN A 367 -8.56 -11.68 -0.14
CA ASN A 367 -9.14 -12.30 -1.33
C ASN A 367 -8.13 -12.42 -2.47
N ASP A 368 -6.93 -12.87 -2.12
CA ASP A 368 -5.82 -13.07 -3.05
C ASP A 368 -5.65 -11.89 -4.02
N PHE A 369 -5.60 -10.66 -3.49
CA PHE A 369 -5.65 -9.46 -4.35
C PHE A 369 -4.43 -9.31 -5.27
N LEU A 370 -3.38 -10.11 -5.05
CA LEU A 370 -2.24 -10.21 -5.97
C LEU A 370 -2.50 -11.19 -7.12
N ASN A 371 -3.65 -11.87 -7.17
CA ASN A 371 -4.09 -12.63 -8.35
C ASN A 371 -4.63 -11.68 -9.43
N ILE A 372 -3.72 -11.11 -10.22
CA ILE A 372 -4.03 -10.12 -11.26
C ILE A 372 -4.08 -10.82 -12.60
N LEU A 373 -5.23 -10.79 -13.26
CA LEU A 373 -5.38 -11.33 -14.61
C LEU A 373 -4.72 -10.42 -15.65
N PRO A 374 -4.03 -10.98 -16.66
CA PRO A 374 -3.31 -10.23 -17.68
C PRO A 374 -4.23 -9.67 -18.78
N THR A 375 -5.33 -9.03 -18.41
CA THR A 375 -6.28 -8.44 -19.37
C THR A 375 -6.38 -6.93 -19.19
N LYS A 376 -6.54 -6.20 -20.30
CA LYS A 376 -6.66 -4.73 -20.27
C LYS A 376 -7.76 -4.29 -19.31
N SER A 377 -8.94 -4.91 -19.40
CA SER A 377 -10.09 -4.57 -18.56
C SER A 377 -9.77 -4.69 -17.08
N LYS A 378 -9.05 -5.74 -16.66
CA LYS A 378 -8.63 -5.92 -15.27
C LYS A 378 -7.54 -4.95 -14.85
N LEU A 379 -6.56 -4.67 -15.70
CA LEU A 379 -5.44 -3.78 -15.36
C LEU A 379 -5.88 -2.32 -15.17
N ILE A 380 -6.85 -1.85 -15.96
CA ILE A 380 -7.35 -0.46 -15.87
C ILE A 380 -8.46 -0.28 -14.82
N GLN A 381 -9.11 -1.37 -14.38
CA GLN A 381 -10.25 -1.36 -13.48
C GLN A 381 -9.95 -0.63 -12.16
N GLU A 382 -10.74 0.40 -11.87
CA GLU A 382 -10.77 1.08 -10.56
C GLU A 382 -12.02 0.67 -9.80
N SER A 383 -11.91 -0.43 -9.05
CA SER A 383 -12.99 -0.90 -8.20
C SER A 383 -12.45 -1.29 -6.83
N THR A 384 -13.18 -0.92 -5.78
CA THR A 384 -12.95 -1.39 -4.42
C THR A 384 -13.78 -2.63 -4.08
N VAL A 385 -14.63 -3.08 -5.02
CA VAL A 385 -15.48 -4.26 -4.83
C VAL A 385 -14.61 -5.52 -4.75
N ARG A 386 -15.00 -6.42 -3.85
CA ARG A 386 -14.37 -7.72 -3.67
C ARG A 386 -14.72 -8.63 -4.86
N SER A 387 -13.89 -8.62 -5.90
CA SER A 387 -13.86 -9.68 -6.90
C SER A 387 -12.70 -10.62 -6.58
N GLY A 388 -12.87 -11.95 -6.61
CA GLY A 388 -11.79 -12.92 -6.31
C GLY A 388 -10.54 -12.87 -7.21
N SER A 389 -10.44 -11.89 -8.12
CA SER A 389 -9.23 -11.49 -8.83
C SER A 389 -8.97 -9.98 -8.61
N GLY A 390 -7.70 -9.61 -8.41
CA GLY A 390 -7.27 -8.24 -8.20
C GLY A 390 -7.10 -7.42 -9.48
N SER A 391 -6.92 -6.11 -9.30
CA SER A 391 -6.46 -5.15 -10.30
C SER A 391 -5.29 -4.34 -9.76
N LEU A 392 -4.54 -3.65 -10.63
CA LEU A 392 -3.46 -2.75 -10.19
C LEU A 392 -3.96 -1.71 -9.18
N PHE A 393 -5.15 -1.14 -9.42
CA PHE A 393 -5.78 -0.22 -8.48
C PHE A 393 -6.12 -0.92 -7.16
N TYR A 394 -6.73 -2.09 -7.22
CA TYR A 394 -7.22 -2.79 -6.03
C TYR A 394 -6.06 -3.22 -5.13
N VAL A 395 -4.94 -3.67 -5.71
CA VAL A 395 -3.71 -3.96 -4.97
C VAL A 395 -3.26 -2.75 -4.15
N GLY A 396 -3.17 -1.57 -4.78
CA GLY A 396 -2.79 -0.34 -4.09
C GLY A 396 -3.82 0.06 -3.04
N TYR A 397 -5.11 -0.03 -3.35
CA TYR A 397 -6.18 0.25 -2.39
C TYR A 397 -6.08 -0.66 -1.15
N ARG A 398 -5.85 -1.97 -1.32
CA ARG A 398 -5.74 -2.92 -0.20
C ARG A 398 -4.49 -2.71 0.62
N VAL A 399 -3.37 -2.27 0.03
CA VAL A 399 -2.15 -1.98 0.79
C VAL A 399 -2.24 -0.64 1.52
N GLY A 400 -2.54 0.45 0.81
CA GLY A 400 -2.51 1.80 1.39
C GLY A 400 -3.82 2.29 1.97
N GLY A 401 -4.87 1.47 1.98
CA GLY A 401 -6.17 1.78 2.58
C GLY A 401 -6.91 2.98 1.96
N SER A 402 -6.51 3.43 0.77
CA SER A 402 -7.09 4.63 0.14
C SER A 402 -7.15 4.51 -1.38
N GLN A 403 -8.26 4.98 -1.97
CA GLN A 403 -8.43 4.96 -3.42
C GLN A 403 -7.33 5.74 -4.14
N ARG A 404 -6.90 6.87 -3.56
CA ARG A 404 -5.75 7.65 -4.03
C ARG A 404 -4.50 6.79 -4.19
N TYR A 405 -4.15 5.97 -3.19
CA TYR A 405 -2.97 5.13 -3.30
C TYR A 405 -3.17 4.00 -4.34
N GLY A 406 -4.40 3.48 -4.47
CA GLY A 406 -4.79 2.60 -5.58
C GLY A 406 -4.50 3.21 -6.96
N ARG A 407 -4.97 4.43 -7.21
CA ARG A 407 -4.70 5.15 -8.47
C ARG A 407 -3.22 5.43 -8.69
N LEU A 408 -2.49 5.81 -7.64
CA LEU A 408 -1.05 6.05 -7.73
C LEU A 408 -0.29 4.77 -8.10
N LEU A 409 -0.60 3.64 -7.44
CA LEU A 409 0.04 2.36 -7.76
C LEU A 409 -0.23 1.97 -9.21
N LYS A 410 -1.49 2.06 -9.66
CA LYS A 410 -1.85 1.80 -11.06
C LYS A 410 -1.01 2.66 -12.01
N LYS A 411 -0.94 3.97 -11.79
CA LYS A 411 -0.17 4.90 -12.63
C LYS A 411 1.33 4.57 -12.64
N ARG A 412 1.91 4.19 -11.50
CA ARG A 412 3.31 3.74 -11.39
C ARG A 412 3.59 2.48 -12.21
N VAL A 413 2.67 1.52 -12.18
CA VAL A 413 2.81 0.27 -12.96
C VAL A 413 2.63 0.53 -14.45
N ILE A 414 1.63 1.33 -14.84
CA ILE A 414 1.44 1.71 -16.25
C ILE A 414 2.68 2.46 -16.78
N GLN A 415 3.29 3.35 -16.01
CA GLN A 415 4.53 4.02 -16.42
C GLN A 415 5.67 3.02 -16.69
N MET A 416 5.82 1.98 -15.86
CA MET A 416 6.82 0.92 -16.09
C MET A 416 6.55 0.19 -17.41
N ILE A 417 5.28 -0.17 -17.67
CA ILE A 417 4.85 -0.85 -18.89
C ILE A 417 5.12 0.03 -20.13
N GLU A 418 4.72 1.31 -20.10
CA GLU A 418 4.89 2.24 -21.23
C GLU A 418 6.35 2.58 -21.53
N THR A 419 7.23 2.40 -20.54
CA THR A 419 8.69 2.57 -20.70
C THR A 419 9.34 1.32 -21.30
N LEU A 420 8.72 0.15 -21.18
CA LEU A 420 9.17 -1.10 -21.81
C LEU A 420 8.58 -1.34 -23.21
N ALA A 421 7.43 -0.71 -23.51
CA ALA A 421 6.63 -0.90 -24.73
C ALA A 421 6.82 0.21 -25.78
#